data_AF-A0A1X2BIL9-F1
#
_entry.id   AF-A0A1X2BIL9-F1
#
_cell.length_a   1.000
_cell.length_b   1.000
_cell.length_c   1.000
_cell.angle_alpha   90.00
_cell.angle_beta   90.00
_cell.angle_gamma   90.00
#
_symmetry.space_group_name_H-M   'P 1'
#
loop_
_entity.id
_entity.type
_entity.pdbx_description
1 polymer ?
#
loop_
_entity_poly.entity_id
_entity_poly.type
_entity_poly.pdbx_seq_one_letter_code
_entity_poly.pdbx_strand_id
1 'polypeptide(L)' 'MAGKEIDRIRAKSALEVIKQHPILVLFALSPAIALLGVIWWLAGAGWAIVAALVLLVAGGALVVLKR' A
#
# COMPACT_ATOMS: atom_id res chain seq x y z
N MET A 1 -10.66 10.64 26.17
CA MET A 1 -10.66 10.64 24.69
C MET A 1 -9.80 9.48 24.23
N ALA A 2 -10.40 8.32 23.95
CA ALA A 2 -9.65 7.13 23.55
C ALA A 2 -8.97 7.38 22.19
N GLY A 3 -7.70 7.02 22.11
CA GLY A 3 -6.71 7.53 21.18
C GLY A 3 -6.93 7.19 19.72
N LYS A 4 -6.07 7.80 18.90
CA LYS A 4 -5.87 7.71 17.45
C LYS A 4 -5.55 6.27 16.95
N GLU A 5 -6.30 5.29 17.39
CA GLU A 5 -6.10 3.89 17.05
C GLU A 5 -6.84 3.53 15.77
N ILE A 6 -6.29 2.54 15.06
CA ILE A 6 -6.93 2.01 13.86
C ILE A 6 -8.18 1.24 14.30
N ASP A 7 -9.36 1.71 13.89
CA ASP A 7 -10.59 0.95 14.09
C ASP A 7 -10.45 -0.47 13.54
N ARG A 8 -10.58 -1.44 14.45
CA ARG A 8 -10.42 -2.87 14.18
C ARG A 8 -11.44 -3.38 13.18
N ILE A 9 -12.67 -2.85 13.20
CA ILE A 9 -13.73 -3.18 12.24
C ILE A 9 -13.28 -2.71 10.86
N ARG A 10 -12.84 -1.45 10.73
CA ARG A 10 -12.37 -0.90 9.45
C ARG A 10 -11.19 -1.71 8.86
N ALA A 11 -10.25 -2.13 9.70
CA ALA A 11 -9.13 -2.97 9.27
C ALA A 11 -9.59 -4.37 8.80
N LYS A 12 -10.53 -5.00 9.54
CA LYS A 12 -11.10 -6.29 9.12
C LYS A 12 -11.89 -6.17 7.83
N SER A 13 -12.72 -5.15 7.67
CA SER A 13 -13.49 -4.92 6.44
C SER A 13 -12.58 -4.71 5.24
N ALA A 14 -11.49 -3.95 5.38
CA ALA A 14 -10.50 -3.79 4.31
C ALA A 14 -9.85 -5.13 3.91
N LEU A 15 -9.52 -5.98 4.88
CA LEU A 15 -8.97 -7.31 4.62
C LEU A 15 -9.97 -8.20 3.86
N GLU A 16 -11.25 -8.18 4.23
CA GLU A 16 -12.29 -8.95 3.55
C GLU A 16 -12.48 -8.48 2.09
N VAL A 17 -12.42 -7.17 1.82
CA VAL A 17 -12.44 -6.65 0.43
C VAL A 17 -11.28 -7.21 -0.38
N ILE A 18 -10.07 -7.25 0.20
CA ILE A 18 -8.90 -7.81 -0.49
C ILE A 18 -9.10 -9.29 -0.83
N LYS A 19 -9.64 -10.07 0.11
CA LYS A 19 -9.91 -11.49 -0.09
C LYS A 19 -11.02 -11.74 -1.12
N GLN A 20 -12.07 -10.93 -1.13
CA GLN A 20 -13.20 -11.09 -2.04
C GLN A 20 -12.87 -10.64 -3.47
N HIS A 21 -12.01 -9.64 -3.63
CA HIS A 21 -11.73 -9.02 -4.92
C HIS A 21 -10.23 -8.90 -5.23
N PRO A 22 -9.48 -10.02 -5.25
CA PRO A 22 -8.02 -9.99 -5.38
C PRO A 22 -7.57 -9.35 -6.70
N ILE A 23 -8.28 -9.61 -7.81
CA ILE A 23 -7.96 -9.04 -9.12
C ILE A 23 -8.15 -7.51 -9.13
N LEU A 24 -9.23 -7.01 -8.52
CA LEU A 24 -9.47 -5.57 -8.43
C LEU A 24 -8.43 -4.87 -7.55
N VAL A 25 -7.99 -5.52 -6.48
CA VAL A 25 -6.90 -4.97 -5.64
C VAL A 25 -5.59 -4.91 -6.42
N LEU A 26 -5.24 -5.96 -7.17
CA LEU A 26 -4.06 -5.93 -8.04
C LEU A 26 -4.18 -4.86 -9.12
N PHE A 27 -5.36 -4.68 -9.71
CA PHE A 27 -5.62 -3.60 -10.65
C PHE A 27 -5.45 -2.22 -10.01
N ALA A 28 -5.96 -2.00 -8.80
CA ALA A 28 -5.79 -0.76 -8.07
C ALA A 28 -4.32 -0.49 -7.71
N LEU A 29 -3.54 -1.54 -7.41
CA LEU A 29 -2.10 -1.46 -7.15
C LEU A 29 -1.25 -1.36 -8.42
N SER A 30 -1.84 -1.59 -9.60
CA SER A 30 -1.11 -1.67 -10.87
C SER A 30 -0.23 -0.45 -11.18
N PRO A 31 -0.61 0.81 -10.88
CA PRO A 31 0.27 1.95 -11.15
C PRO A 31 1.55 1.90 -10.29
N ALA A 32 1.42 1.48 -9.02
CA ALA A 32 2.57 1.35 -8.12
C ALA A 32 3.49 0.19 -8.56
N ILE A 33 2.90 -0.94 -8.95
CA ILE A 33 3.66 -2.10 -9.45
C ILE A 33 4.40 -1.73 -10.75
N ALA A 34 3.74 -1.04 -11.68
CA ALA A 34 4.35 -0.57 -12.92
C ALA A 34 5.53 0.38 -12.64
N LEU A 35 5.36 1.36 -11.75
CA LEU A 35 6.42 2.27 -11.35
C LEU A 35 7.62 1.51 -10.76
N LEU A 36 7.39 0.55 -9.86
CA LEU A 36 8.46 -0.26 -9.28
C LEU A 36 9.18 -1.11 -10.34
N GLY A 37 8.44 -1.67 -11.31
CA GLY A 37 9.02 -2.39 -12.45
C GLY A 37 9.92 -1.50 -13.31
N VAL A 38 9.50 -0.26 -13.57
CA VAL A 38 10.30 0.74 -14.30
C VAL A 38 11.56 1.10 -13.53
N ILE A 39 11.46 1.35 -12.22
CA ILE A 39 12.62 1.66 -11.36
C ILE A 39 13.57 0.47 -11.32
N TRP A 40 13.06 -0.75 -11.19
CA TRP A 40 13.90 -1.94 -11.22
C TRP A 40 14.65 -2.07 -12.55
N TRP A 41 13.96 -1.86 -13.67
CA TRP A 41 14.58 -1.93 -14.99
C TRP A 41 15.69 -0.89 -15.20
N LEU A 42 15.47 0.35 -14.74
CA LEU A 42 16.38 1.48 -15.02
C LEU A 42 17.47 1.70 -13.98
N ALA A 43 17.16 1.47 -12.70
CA ALA A 43 18.03 1.76 -11.57
C ALA A 43 18.45 0.51 -10.78
N GLY A 44 17.90 -0.67 -11.11
CA GLY A 44 18.21 -1.93 -10.45
C GLY A 44 17.37 -2.22 -9.20
N ALA A 45 17.53 -3.44 -8.67
CA ALA A 45 16.66 -3.96 -7.61
C ALA A 45 16.78 -3.18 -6.29
N GLY A 46 17.98 -2.69 -5.95
CA GLY A 46 18.20 -1.92 -4.71
C GLY A 46 17.32 -0.67 -4.64
N TRP A 47 17.28 0.12 -5.71
CA TRP A 47 16.45 1.32 -5.79
C TRP A 47 14.96 1.00 -5.85
N ALA A 48 14.56 -0.09 -6.50
CA ALA A 48 13.16 -0.54 -6.51
C ALA A 48 12.69 -0.92 -5.09
N ILE A 49 13.52 -1.61 -4.30
CA ILE A 49 13.22 -1.95 -2.91
C ILE A 49 13.07 -0.68 -2.06
N VAL A 50 14.01 0.27 -2.18
CA VAL A 50 13.92 1.55 -1.46
C VAL A 50 12.62 2.28 -1.82
N ALA A 51 12.26 2.37 -3.10
CA ALA A 51 11.02 2.99 -3.55
C ALA A 51 9.78 2.28 -2.99
N ALA A 52 9.77 0.94 -2.95
CA ALA A 52 8.68 0.16 -2.37
C ALA A 52 8.51 0.45 -0.87
N LEU A 53 9.61 0.55 -0.13
CA LEU A 53 9.59 0.90 1.30
C LEU A 53 9.05 2.32 1.51
N VAL A 54 9.48 3.29 0.69
CA VAL A 54 8.97 4.66 0.75
C VAL A 54 7.46 4.69 0.47
N LEU A 55 6.98 4.00 -0.57
CA LEU A 55 5.55 3.91 -0.88
C LEU A 55 4.75 3.29 0.27
N LEU A 56 5.27 2.23 0.89
CA LEU A 56 4.62 1.55 2.00
C LEU A 56 4.51 2.45 3.24
N VAL A 57 5.61 3.12 3.62
CA VAL A 57 5.63 4.03 4.77
C VAL A 57 4.77 5.27 4.52
N ALA A 58 4.92 5.91 3.36
CA ALA A 58 4.14 7.09 3.00
C ALA A 58 2.64 6.78 2.89
N GLY A 59 2.29 5.67 2.23
CA GLY A 59 0.90 5.20 2.13
C GLY A 59 0.30 4.90 3.50
N GLY A 60 1.03 4.16 4.35
CA GLY A 60 0.61 3.89 5.73
C GLY A 60 0.43 5.17 6.54
N ALA A 61 1.38 6.11 6.45
CA ALA A 61 1.30 7.41 7.13
C ALA A 61 0.09 8.22 6.66
N LEU A 62 -0.18 8.31 5.35
CA LEU A 62 -1.37 8.99 4.83
C LEU A 62 -2.67 8.38 5.35
N VAL A 63 -2.72 7.05 5.47
CA VAL A 63 -3.89 6.35 6.02
C VAL A 63 -4.06 6.64 7.51
N VAL A 64 -2.99 6.82 8.28
CA VAL A 64 -3.05 7.17 9.71
C VAL A 64 -3.36 8.66 9.93
N LEU A 65 -2.78 9.54 9.12
CA LEU A 65 -2.97 10.99 9.22
C LEU A 65 -4.38 11.44 8.80
N LYS A 66 -5.04 10.69 7.91
CA LYS A 66 -6.43 10.94 7.50
C LYS A 66 -7.48 10.35 8.45
N ARG A 67 -7.09 9.99 9.67
CA ARG A 67 -7.99 9.51 10.74
C ARG A 67 -8.16 10.63 11.77
#